data_AF-A0AAN9YNC1-F1
#
_entry.id   AF-A0AAN9YNC1-F1
#
_cell.length_a   1.000
_cell.length_b   1.000
_cell.length_c   1.000
_cell.angle_alpha   90.00
_cell.angle_beta   90.00
_cell.angle_gamma   90.00
#
_symmetry.space_group_name_H-M   'P 1'
#
loop_
_entity.id
_entity.type
_entity.pdbx_description
1 polymer ?
#
loop_
_entity_poly.entity_id
_entity_poly.type
_entity_poly.pdbx_seq_one_letter_code
_entity_poly.pdbx_strand_id
1 'polypeptide(L)'
;MHSVFIHSATSGVGIASIELAQHKKAEIFVTVGTEEKRQFLETNDGIPRNHMFSSRSTKFADEIMRATGGQGRGVNVIINFLVGELLDASW
;
A
#
# COMPACT_ATOMS: atom_id res chain seq x y z
N MET A 1 13.28 -4.63 9.56
CA MET A 1 12.72 -4.94 8.21
C MET A 1 12.35 -3.64 7.54
N HIS A 2 12.52 -3.55 6.22
CA HIS A 2 12.09 -2.38 5.45
C HIS A 2 10.64 -2.55 5.03
N SER A 3 9.88 -1.46 5.01
CA SER A 3 8.46 -1.41 4.67
C SER A 3 8.20 -0.45 3.52
N VAL A 4 7.23 -0.78 2.66
CA VAL A 4 6.81 0.04 1.53
C VAL A 4 5.30 0.18 1.50
N PHE A 5 4.83 1.39 1.20
CA PHE A 5 3.42 1.66 0.93
C PHE A 5 3.23 2.02 -0.55
N ILE A 6 2.44 1.24 -1.27
CA ILE A 6 2.28 1.35 -2.72
C ILE A 6 0.84 1.80 -3.04
N HIS A 7 0.70 2.95 -3.68
CA HIS A 7 -0.60 3.41 -4.14
C HIS A 7 -1.03 2.71 -5.44
N SER A 8 -2.33 2.51 -5.63
CA SER A 8 -2.89 1.90 -6.87
C SER A 8 -2.19 0.59 -7.25
N ALA A 9 -2.13 -0.35 -6.32
CA ALA A 9 -1.27 -1.54 -6.42
C ALA A 9 -1.50 -2.43 -7.64
N THR A 10 -2.73 -2.49 -8.17
CA THR A 10 -3.03 -3.27 -9.39
C THR A 10 -2.78 -2.49 -10.69
N SER A 11 -1.97 -1.43 -10.66
CA SER A 11 -1.50 -0.74 -11.87
C SER A 11 -0.21 -1.41 -12.37
N GLY A 12 0.21 -1.12 -13.62
CA GLY A 12 1.46 -1.69 -14.15
C GLY A 12 2.68 -1.38 -13.27
N VAL A 13 2.80 -0.14 -12.80
CA VAL A 13 3.88 0.25 -11.86
C VAL A 13 3.66 -0.37 -10.48
N GLY A 14 2.41 -0.47 -10.01
CA GLY A 14 2.07 -1.08 -8.73
C GLY A 14 2.49 -2.55 -8.65
N ILE A 15 2.17 -3.34 -9.66
CA ILE A 15 2.55 -4.76 -9.74
C ILE A 15 4.08 -4.91 -9.82
N ALA A 16 4.75 -4.15 -10.69
CA ALA A 16 6.22 -4.18 -10.77
C ALA A 16 6.87 -3.79 -9.43
N SER A 17 6.28 -2.84 -8.71
CA SER A 17 6.76 -2.42 -7.39
C SER A 17 6.58 -3.50 -6.33
N ILE A 18 5.47 -4.26 -6.38
CA ILE A 18 5.23 -5.41 -5.50
C ILE A 18 6.28 -6.48 -5.72
N GLU A 19 6.55 -6.86 -6.97
CA GLU A 19 7.55 -7.88 -7.30
C GLU A 19 8.95 -7.50 -6.77
N LEU A 20 9.35 -6.24 -6.96
CA LEU A 20 10.62 -5.72 -6.44
C LEU A 20 10.65 -5.71 -4.90
N ALA A 21 9.56 -5.31 -4.26
CA ALA A 21 9.45 -5.29 -2.81
C ALA A 21 9.52 -6.70 -2.20
N GLN A 22 8.84 -7.68 -2.80
CA GLN A 22 8.91 -9.09 -2.41
C GLN A 22 10.33 -9.63 -2.58
N HIS A 23 11.00 -9.32 -3.69
CA HIS A 23 12.41 -9.70 -3.90
C HIS A 23 13.33 -9.13 -2.82
N LYS A 24 13.06 -7.91 -2.35
CA LYS A 24 13.76 -7.26 -1.23
C LYS A 24 13.28 -7.72 0.14
N LYS A 25 12.31 -8.63 0.22
CA LYS A 25 11.68 -9.11 1.47
C LYS A 25 11.16 -7.95 2.32
N ALA A 26 10.64 -6.92 1.67
CA ALA A 26 10.03 -5.79 2.33
C ALA A 26 8.62 -6.14 2.80
N GLU A 27 8.18 -5.49 3.88
CA GLU A 27 6.79 -5.51 4.31
C GLU A 27 5.97 -4.60 3.42
N ILE A 28 4.92 -5.14 2.78
CA ILE A 28 4.17 -4.44 1.73
C ILE A 28 2.80 -4.03 2.26
N PHE A 29 2.48 -2.75 2.09
CA PHE A 29 1.16 -2.17 2.27
C PHE A 29 0.69 -1.55 0.96
N VAL A 30 -0.62 -1.56 0.70
CA VAL A 30 -1.16 -1.12 -0.58
C VAL A 30 -2.44 -0.33 -0.45
N THR A 31 -2.72 0.54 -1.44
CA THR A 31 -4.09 0.96 -1.71
C THR A 31 -4.65 0.27 -2.95
N VAL A 32 -5.94 -0.06 -2.88
CA VAL A 32 -6.65 -0.82 -3.92
C VAL A 32 -8.12 -0.37 -3.99
N GLY A 33 -8.67 -0.35 -5.21
CA GLY A 33 -9.92 0.34 -5.50
C GLY A 33 -11.18 -0.53 -5.55
N THR A 34 -11.07 -1.85 -5.69
CA THR A 34 -12.23 -2.76 -5.78
C THR A 34 -11.96 -4.08 -5.08
N GLU A 35 -13.01 -4.85 -4.80
CA GLU A 35 -12.93 -6.14 -4.11
C GLU A 35 -12.27 -7.21 -4.99
N GLU A 36 -12.55 -7.21 -6.29
CA GLU A 36 -11.92 -8.13 -7.25
C GLU A 36 -10.40 -7.92 -7.29
N LYS A 37 -9.97 -6.66 -7.20
CA LYS A 37 -8.54 -6.30 -7.12
C LYS A 37 -7.91 -6.69 -5.78
N ARG A 38 -8.66 -6.65 -4.67
CA ARG A 38 -8.19 -7.16 -3.37
C ARG A 38 -7.96 -8.68 -3.45
N GLN A 39 -8.93 -9.41 -3.99
CA GLN A 39 -8.83 -10.86 -4.16
C GLN A 39 -7.63 -11.24 -5.06
N PHE A 40 -7.39 -10.48 -6.12
CA PHE A 40 -6.22 -10.66 -6.99
C PHE A 40 -4.91 -10.55 -6.19
N LEU A 41 -4.72 -9.46 -5.43
CA LEU A 41 -3.50 -9.23 -4.65
C LEU A 41 -3.31 -10.26 -3.53
N GLU A 42 -4.40 -10.72 -2.91
CA GLU A 42 -4.36 -11.76 -1.89
C GLU A 42 -3.94 -13.12 -2.49
N THR A 43 -4.52 -13.48 -3.63
CA THR A 43 -4.32 -14.80 -4.26
C THR A 43 -2.98 -14.90 -4.99
N ASN A 44 -2.59 -13.84 -5.70
CA ASN A 44 -1.45 -13.87 -6.61
C ASN A 44 -0.18 -13.33 -5.96
N ASP A 45 -0.30 -12.27 -5.14
CA ASP A 45 0.84 -11.60 -4.53
C ASP A 45 1.01 -11.95 -3.05
N GLY A 46 0.07 -12.70 -2.46
CA GLY A 46 0.11 -13.10 -1.05
C GLY A 46 0.05 -11.93 -0.08
N ILE A 47 -0.42 -10.76 -0.52
CA ILE A 47 -0.57 -9.58 0.34
C ILE A 47 -1.80 -9.80 1.22
N PRO A 48 -1.69 -9.69 2.55
CA PRO A 48 -2.82 -9.97 3.42
C PRO A 48 -3.83 -8.81 3.41
N ARG A 49 -5.12 -9.13 3.62
CA ARG A 49 -6.24 -8.18 3.57
C ARG A 49 -6.07 -6.98 4.51
N ASN A 50 -5.45 -7.17 5.67
CA ASN A 50 -5.17 -6.13 6.65
C ASN A 50 -4.06 -5.15 6.22
N HIS A 51 -3.39 -5.40 5.10
CA HIS A 51 -2.42 -4.50 4.47
C HIS A 51 -3.00 -3.74 3.27
N MET A 52 -4.31 -3.89 3.01
CA MET A 52 -4.99 -3.31 1.84
C MET A 52 -5.99 -2.23 2.23
N PHE A 53 -5.68 -0.99 1.84
CA PHE A 53 -6.49 0.19 2.14
C PHE A 53 -7.22 0.72 0.89
N SER A 54 -8.23 1.56 1.09
CA SER A 54 -8.99 2.14 -0.04
C SER A 54 -8.14 3.18 -0.78
N SER A 55 -8.11 3.11 -2.12
CA SER A 55 -7.45 4.12 -2.96
C SER A 55 -8.32 5.35 -3.25
N ARG A 56 -9.52 5.44 -2.66
CA ARG A 56 -10.54 6.48 -2.97
C ARG A 56 -10.82 7.42 -1.80
N SER A 57 -10.08 7.30 -0.71
CA SER A 57 -10.26 8.13 0.49
C SER A 57 -8.94 8.30 1.22
N THR A 58 -8.73 9.44 1.86
CA THR A 58 -7.58 9.73 2.73
C THR A 58 -7.50 8.88 3.99
N LYS A 59 -8.54 8.09 4.29
CA LYS A 59 -8.58 7.17 5.45
C LYS A 59 -7.39 6.19 5.51
N PHE A 60 -6.75 5.91 4.37
CA PHE A 60 -5.55 5.08 4.34
C PHE A 60 -4.44 5.62 5.25
N ALA A 61 -4.38 6.94 5.48
CA ALA A 61 -3.34 7.58 6.30
C ALA A 61 -3.44 7.10 7.76
N ASP A 62 -4.65 7.10 8.33
CA ASP A 62 -4.84 6.59 9.68
C ASP A 62 -4.72 5.06 9.73
N GLU A 63 -5.16 4.37 8.67
CA GLU A 63 -5.09 2.91 8.58
C GLU A 63 -3.65 2.40 8.53
N ILE A 64 -2.78 3.01 7.72
CA ILE A 64 -1.36 2.63 7.65
C ILE A 64 -0.63 2.95 8.95
N MET A 65 -0.94 4.07 9.59
CA MET A 65 -0.34 4.42 10.88
C MET A 65 -0.71 3.41 11.97
N ARG A 66 -1.97 2.94 12.00
CA ARG A 66 -2.37 1.85 12.91
C ARG A 66 -1.66 0.53 12.56
N ALA A 67 -1.57 0.19 11.28
CA ALA A 67 -0.94 -1.05 10.83
C ALA A 67 0.58 -1.10 11.10
N THR A 68 1.24 0.05 11.17
CA THR A 68 2.70 0.17 11.33
C THR A 68 3.16 0.49 12.75
N GLY A 69 2.30 0.30 13.76
CA GLY A 69 2.69 0.45 15.18
C GLY A 69 2.41 1.83 15.78
N GLY A 70 1.57 2.65 15.15
CA GLY A 70 1.10 3.92 15.69
C GLY A 70 1.97 5.12 15.35
N GLN A 71 1.78 6.21 16.10
CA GLN A 71 2.42 7.50 15.83
C GLN A 71 3.95 7.39 15.99
N GLY A 72 4.68 7.56 14.88
CA GLY A 72 6.14 7.71 14.87
C GLY A 72 6.93 6.71 14.01
N ARG A 73 6.31 5.62 13.51
CA ARG A 73 7.00 4.68 12.60
C ARG A 73 6.66 4.90 11.14
N GLY A 74 5.37 4.84 10.79
CA GLY A 74 4.93 4.88 9.39
C GLY A 74 5.60 3.80 8.54
N VAL A 75 5.97 4.14 7.31
CA VAL A 75 6.70 3.26 6.39
C VAL A 75 8.04 3.87 5.96
N ASN A 76 8.95 3.04 5.45
CA ASN A 76 10.26 3.51 5.02
C ASN A 76 10.24 4.15 3.62
N VAL A 77 9.37 3.66 2.74
CA VAL A 77 9.25 4.11 1.35
C VAL A 77 7.78 4.21 0.97
N ILE A 78 7.43 5.26 0.23
CA ILE A 78 6.10 5.43 -0.36
C ILE A 78 6.25 5.52 -1.88
N ILE A 79 5.50 4.70 -2.60
CA ILE A 79 5.38 4.75 -4.04
C ILE A 79 4.01 5.35 -4.36
N ASN A 80 4.00 6.66 -4.64
CA ASN A 80 2.78 7.43 -4.83
C ASN A 80 2.52 7.80 -6.30
N PHE A 81 1.25 7.73 -6.68
CA PHE A 81 0.71 8.16 -7.97
C PHE A 81 -0.53 9.05 -7.82
N LEU A 82 -0.92 9.34 -6.58
CA LEU A 82 -2.10 10.16 -6.27
C LEU A 82 -1.75 11.65 -6.37
N VAL A 83 -2.79 12.47 -6.50
CA VAL A 83 -2.69 13.93 -6.65
C VAL A 83 -3.66 14.62 -5.68
N GLY A 84 -3.43 15.91 -5.41
CA GLY A 84 -4.30 16.72 -4.53
C GLY A 84 -4.32 16.23 -3.08
N GLU A 85 -5.47 16.25 -2.43
CA GLU A 85 -5.59 15.86 -1.01
C GLU A 85 -5.14 14.42 -0.72
N LEU A 86 -5.23 13.52 -1.71
CA LEU A 86 -4.74 12.15 -1.57
C LEU A 86 -3.21 12.08 -1.58
N LEU A 87 -2.54 12.99 -2.30
CA LEU A 87 -1.10 13.12 -2.27
C LEU A 87 -0.67 13.70 -0.90
N ASP A 88 -1.36 14.74 -0.43
CA ASP A 88 -1.04 15.39 0.84
C ASP A 88 -1.21 14.44 2.03
N ALA A 89 -2.18 13.53 1.98
CA ALA A 89 -2.41 12.52 3.00
C ALA A 89 -1.37 11.39 3.02
N SER A 90 -0.46 11.30 2.03
CA SER A 90 0.51 10.21 1.94
C SER A 90 1.72 10.39 2.85
N TRP A 91 2.12 11.60 3.28
CA TRP A 91 3.38 11.84 4.02
C TRP A 91 3.20 12.35 5.44
#